data_AF-A0A7Y1VX21-F1
#
_entry.id   AF-A0A7Y1VX21-F1
#
_cell.length_a   1.000
_cell.length_b   1.000
_cell.length_c   1.000
_cell.angle_alpha   90.00
_cell.angle_beta   90.00
_cell.angle_gamma   90.00
#
_symmetry.space_group_name_H-M   'P 1'
#
loop_
_entity.id
_entity.type
_entity.pdbx_description
1 polymer ?
#
loop_
_entity_poly.entity_id
_entity_poly.type
_entity_poly.pdbx_seq_one_letter_code
_entity_poly.pdbx_strand_id
1 'polypeptide(L)' 'MVTKYTYAEALAEAMVYFAGDELAASVWINKYALKDSKGNIYESSPDQMHRRIAREISRIEQK' A
#
# COMPACT_ATOMS: atom_id res chain seq x y z
N MET A 1 13.12 7.21 -8.87
CA MET A 1 11.91 6.68 -9.53
C MET A 1 10.96 6.20 -8.44
N VAL A 2 9.68 6.52 -8.53
CA VAL A 2 8.68 5.96 -7.59
C VAL A 2 8.36 4.55 -8.07
N THR A 3 8.53 3.54 -7.22
CA THR A 3 8.22 2.15 -7.54
C THR A 3 6.73 2.03 -7.86
N LYS A 4 6.40 1.39 -8.99
CA LYS A 4 5.03 1.10 -9.38
C LYS A 4 4.80 -0.39 -9.32
N TYR A 5 3.65 -0.78 -8.80
CA TYR A 5 3.22 -2.16 -8.77
C TYR A 5 2.05 -2.36 -9.72
N THR A 6 2.02 -3.51 -10.36
CA THR A 6 0.82 -4.03 -10.99
C THR A 6 -0.17 -4.46 -9.92
N TYR A 7 -1.45 -4.58 -10.30
CA TYR A 7 -2.47 -5.09 -9.38
C TYR A 7 -2.14 -6.51 -8.89
N ALA A 8 -1.59 -7.36 -9.76
CA ALA A 8 -1.23 -8.73 -9.42
C ALA A 8 -0.10 -8.80 -8.39
N GLU A 9 0.92 -7.95 -8.52
CA GLU A 9 2.01 -7.84 -7.52
C GLU A 9 1.49 -7.34 -6.18
N ALA A 10 0.67 -6.28 -6.20
CA ALA A 10 0.05 -5.75 -4.98
C ALA A 10 -0.89 -6.77 -4.32
N LEU A 11 -1.63 -7.56 -5.10
CA LEU A 11 -2.50 -8.62 -4.59
C LEU A 11 -1.69 -9.74 -3.93
N ALA A 12 -0.63 -10.20 -4.58
CA ALA A 12 0.23 -11.24 -4.03
C ALA A 12 0.85 -10.83 -2.69
N GLU A 13 1.40 -9.60 -2.60
CA GLU A 13 1.99 -9.11 -1.35
C GLU A 13 0.95 -8.81 -0.27
N ALA A 14 -0.19 -8.20 -0.62
CA ALA A 14 -1.26 -7.95 0.34
C ALA A 14 -1.87 -9.25 0.87
N MET A 15 -1.99 -10.30 0.05
CA MET A 15 -2.45 -11.62 0.51
C MET A 15 -1.51 -12.21 1.56
N VAL A 16 -0.19 -12.01 1.45
CA VAL A 16 0.74 -12.45 2.50
C VAL A 16 0.45 -11.71 3.81
N TYR A 17 0.22 -10.40 3.75
CA TYR A 17 -0.10 -9.60 4.93
C TYR A 17 -1.42 -10.03 5.59
N PHE A 18 -2.44 -10.34 4.80
CA PHE A 18 -3.76 -10.78 5.26
C PHE A 18 -3.89 -12.31 5.40
N ALA A 19 -2.78 -13.04 5.53
CA ALA A 19 -2.76 -14.48 5.75
C ALA A 19 -3.60 -15.30 4.74
N GLY A 20 -3.59 -14.89 3.48
CA GLY A 20 -4.31 -15.53 2.37
C GLY A 20 -5.73 -15.02 2.14
N ASP A 21 -6.23 -14.05 2.92
CA ASP A 21 -7.53 -13.43 2.69
C ASP A 21 -7.51 -12.47 1.48
N GLU A 22 -7.96 -12.99 0.34
CA GLU A 22 -8.03 -12.25 -0.93
C GLU A 22 -9.03 -11.09 -0.88
N LEU A 23 -10.13 -11.21 -0.12
CA LEU A 23 -11.12 -10.15 0.00
C LEU A 23 -10.52 -8.97 0.75
N ALA A 24 -9.86 -9.21 1.88
CA ALA A 24 -9.16 -8.18 2.63
C ALA A 24 -8.05 -7.52 1.81
N ALA A 25 -7.25 -8.32 1.09
CA ALA A 25 -6.19 -7.83 0.21
C ALA A 25 -6.73 -6.93 -0.92
N SER A 26 -7.74 -7.38 -1.64
CA SER A 26 -8.35 -6.61 -2.74
C SER A 26 -9.05 -5.34 -2.24
N VAL A 27 -9.74 -5.39 -1.10
CA VAL A 27 -10.33 -4.20 -0.46
C VAL A 27 -9.24 -3.18 -0.11
N TRP A 28 -8.12 -3.64 0.47
CA TRP A 28 -7.02 -2.75 0.80
C TRP A 28 -6.41 -2.07 -0.44
N ILE A 29 -6.14 -2.82 -1.51
CA ILE A 29 -5.63 -2.25 -2.78
C ILE A 29 -6.60 -1.21 -3.33
N ASN A 30 -7.90 -1.47 -3.23
CA ASN A 30 -8.93 -0.59 -3.76
C ASN A 30 -9.14 0.68 -2.93
N LYS A 31 -9.03 0.61 -1.61
CA LYS A 31 -9.43 1.70 -0.71
C LYS A 31 -8.27 2.45 -0.06
N TYR A 32 -7.13 1.81 0.17
CA TYR A 32 -6.09 2.35 1.05
C TYR A 32 -4.70 2.42 0.42
N ALA A 33 -4.36 1.54 -0.53
CA ALA A 33 -3.09 1.61 -1.24
C ALA A 33 -2.94 2.97 -1.95
N LEU A 34 -1.76 3.58 -1.83
CA LEU A 34 -1.44 4.84 -2.49
C LEU A 34 -1.55 4.69 -4.01
N LYS A 35 -2.45 5.48 -4.61
CA LYS A 35 -2.70 5.51 -6.05
C LYS A 35 -2.77 6.94 -6.57
N ASP A 36 -2.43 7.11 -7.84
CA ASP A 36 -2.73 8.36 -8.57
C ASP A 36 -4.07 8.28 -9.32
N SER A 37 -4.47 9.39 -9.93
CA SER A 37 -5.70 9.50 -10.71
C SER A 37 -5.75 8.60 -11.95
N LYS A 38 -4.61 8.03 -12.38
CA LYS A 38 -4.52 7.07 -13.49
C LYS A 38 -4.57 5.63 -13.00
N GLY A 39 -4.71 5.40 -11.69
CA GLY A 39 -4.76 4.08 -11.08
C GLY A 39 -3.40 3.40 -10.92
N ASN A 40 -2.28 4.12 -11.08
CA ASN A 40 -0.97 3.54 -10.79
C ASN A 40 -0.87 3.26 -9.28
N ILE A 41 -0.44 2.06 -8.90
CA ILE A 41 -0.28 1.63 -7.51
C ILE A 41 1.16 1.87 -7.07
N TYR A 42 1.33 2.50 -5.92
CA TYR A 42 2.64 2.86 -5.36
C TYR A 42 2.94 2.14 -4.04
N GLU A 43 2.01 1.32 -3.54
CA GLU A 43 2.16 0.50 -2.35
C GLU A 43 1.64 -0.91 -2.65
N SER A 44 2.49 -1.91 -2.44
CA SER A 44 2.13 -3.32 -2.67
C SER A 44 1.64 -4.04 -1.41
N SER A 45 1.89 -3.49 -0.21
CA SER A 45 1.42 -4.08 1.04
C SER A 45 1.01 -3.03 2.10
N PRO A 46 0.15 -3.41 3.06
CA PRO A 46 -0.19 -2.56 4.20
C PRO A 46 1.03 -2.09 5.02
N ASP A 47 2.11 -2.87 5.05
CA ASP A 47 3.36 -2.47 5.72
C ASP A 47 4.00 -1.22 5.10
N GLN A 48 3.98 -1.10 3.76
CA GLN A 48 4.47 0.11 3.08
C GLN A 48 3.61 1.32 3.44
N MET A 49 2.28 1.15 3.48
CA MET A 49 1.34 2.16 3.92
C MET A 49 1.61 2.61 5.36
N HIS A 50 1.79 1.68 6.30
CA HIS A 50 2.10 1.99 7.70
C HIS A 50 3.42 2.77 7.83
N ARG A 51 4.47 2.35 7.11
CA ARG A 51 5.76 3.05 7.11
C ARG A 51 5.65 4.46 6.58
N ARG A 52 4.88 4.68 5.50
CA ARG A 52 4.62 6.04 4.97
C ARG A 52 3.92 6.90 6.01
N ILE A 53 2.82 6.42 6.60
CA ILE A 53 2.05 7.18 7.59
C ILE A 53 2.93 7.54 8.79
N ALA A 54 3.67 6.57 9.33
CA ALA A 54 4.58 6.80 10.45
C ALA A 54 5.67 7.82 10.13
N ARG A 55 6.23 7.76 8.91
CA ARG A 55 7.22 8.74 8.43
C ARG A 55 6.64 10.15 8.35
N GLU A 56 5.42 10.31 7.84
CA GLU A 56 4.79 11.63 7.74
C GLU A 56 4.49 12.23 9.12
N ILE A 57 4.04 11.41 10.07
CA ILE A 57 3.86 11.85 11.46
C ILE A 57 5.21 12.28 12.04
N SER A 58 6.23 11.41 11.99
CA SER A 58 7.57 11.73 12.53
C SER A 58 8.19 12.98 11.90
N ARG A 59 7.95 13.22 10.60
CA ARG A 59 8.44 14.42 9.90
C ARG A 59 7.84 15.71 10.46
N ILE A 60 6.59 15.69 10.92
CA ILE A 60 5.95 16.85 11.55
C ILE A 60 6.47 17.07 12.96
N GLU A 61 6.67 16.01 13.74
CA GLU A 61 7.19 16.09 15.12
C GLU A 61 8.64 16.59 15.20
N GLN A 62 9.42 16.48 14.11
CA GLN A 62 10.80 16.98 14.04
C GLN A 62 10.90 18.48 13.69
N LYS A 63 9.77 19.16 13.47
CA LYS A 63 9.71 20.59 13.17
C LYS A 63 9.33 21.39 14.41
#